data_AF-A0A7S2U0R7-F1
#
_entry.id   AF-A0A7S2U0R7-F1
#
_cell.length_a   1.000
_cell.length_b   1.000
_cell.length_c   1.000
_cell.angle_alpha   90.00
_cell.angle_beta   90.00
_cell.angle_gamma   90.00
#
_symmetry.space_group_name_H-M   'P 1'
#
loop_
_entity.id
_entity.type
_entity.pdbx_description
1 polymer ?
#
loop_
_entity_poly.entity_id
_entity_poly.type
_entity_poly.pdbx_seq_one_letter_code
_entity_poly.pdbx_strand_id
1 'polypeptide(L)'
;RDSETASRVRGRGQPSAHEGSFEMIRKLGSRRRELIVVISMLWLFACLSYQATREGGLEGHGPYKRKRHARVKNKSKHKKYIKQRNHYMIKKIDQIRDEIASGQVETRWDIKDHQVLNPNDPERPYCITCARNFINKKDFESHKRHKDHKKRLKRIKYDEDFERKIQKQQEESWRNLGFKLKTIDGCLKLVPLPKNNDNAKLKAVKRESMQGNLQMKEDTDDDEGMFAV
;
A
#
# COMPACT_ATOMS: atom_id res chain seq x y z
N ARG A 1 58.47 -12.89 55.34
CA ARG A 1 57.55 -14.02 55.12
C ARG A 1 56.15 -13.46 55.13
N ASP A 2 55.40 -13.29 54.05
CA ASP A 2 55.64 -13.48 52.62
C ASP A 2 54.70 -12.50 51.89
N SER A 3 55.18 -12.00 50.76
CA SER A 3 54.55 -11.02 49.88
C SER A 3 53.80 -11.75 48.76
N GLU A 4 52.50 -11.47 48.57
CA GLU A 4 51.74 -11.94 47.40
C GLU A 4 51.32 -10.77 46.52
N THR A 5 51.94 -10.72 45.35
CA THR A 5 51.73 -9.76 44.26
C THR A 5 50.75 -10.34 43.25
N ALA A 6 49.53 -9.82 43.22
CA ALA A 6 48.52 -10.17 42.22
C ALA A 6 48.85 -9.52 40.86
N SER A 7 49.22 -10.34 39.88
CA SER A 7 49.56 -9.96 38.51
C SER A 7 48.30 -9.84 37.63
N ARG A 8 48.10 -8.64 37.08
CA ARG A 8 46.95 -8.28 36.24
C ARG A 8 47.28 -8.57 34.76
N VAL A 9 46.86 -9.75 34.28
CA VAL A 9 47.00 -10.15 32.88
C VAL A 9 45.98 -9.38 32.02
N ARG A 10 46.48 -8.50 31.14
CA ARG A 10 45.66 -7.81 30.12
C ARG A 10 45.41 -8.75 28.94
N GLY A 11 44.18 -9.26 28.83
CA GLY A 11 43.73 -10.02 27.67
C GLY A 11 43.71 -9.14 26.41
N ARG A 12 44.40 -9.59 25.35
CA ARG A 12 44.32 -8.98 24.01
C ARG A 12 42.96 -9.31 23.42
N GLY A 13 42.14 -8.28 23.18
CA GLY A 13 40.84 -8.42 22.54
C GLY A 13 40.99 -8.95 21.11
N GLN A 14 40.26 -10.01 20.79
CA GLN A 14 40.13 -10.49 19.42
C GLN A 14 39.30 -9.48 18.60
N PRO A 15 39.73 -9.13 17.38
CA PRO A 15 38.96 -8.26 16.49
C PRO A 15 37.67 -8.97 16.08
N SER A 16 36.53 -8.31 16.32
CA SER A 16 35.21 -8.82 16.00
C SER A 16 35.03 -9.02 14.50
N ALA A 17 34.39 -10.12 14.10
CA ALA A 17 34.15 -10.51 12.70
C ALA A 17 33.30 -9.52 11.87
N HIS A 18 32.97 -8.34 12.41
CA HIS A 18 32.08 -7.37 11.81
C HIS A 18 32.80 -6.27 11.01
N GLU A 19 34.13 -6.14 11.12
CA GLU A 19 34.89 -5.12 10.37
C GLU A 19 35.30 -5.56 8.96
N GLY A 20 35.41 -6.87 8.70
CA GLY A 20 35.80 -7.39 7.38
C GLY A 20 34.73 -7.25 6.27
N SER A 21 33.46 -7.08 6.63
CA SER A 21 32.35 -7.00 5.68
C SER A 21 32.20 -5.62 5.02
N PHE A 22 32.65 -4.54 5.67
CA PHE A 22 32.59 -3.19 5.12
C PHE A 22 33.62 -2.92 4.01
N GLU A 23 34.78 -3.58 4.07
CA GLU A 23 35.83 -3.49 3.03
C GLU A 23 35.37 -4.09 1.69
N MET A 24 34.63 -5.21 1.74
CA MET A 24 34.08 -5.85 0.54
C MET A 24 32.97 -5.02 -0.14
N ILE A 25 32.15 -4.32 0.64
CA ILE A 25 31.07 -3.47 0.09
C ILE A 25 31.67 -2.26 -0.66
N ARG A 26 32.80 -1.69 -0.21
CA ARG A 26 33.49 -0.61 -0.94
C ARG A 26 34.07 -1.07 -2.28
N LYS A 27 34.67 -2.27 -2.36
CA LYS A 27 35.21 -2.82 -3.62
C LYS A 27 34.11 -3.13 -4.66
N LEU A 28 32.91 -3.49 -4.23
CA LEU A 28 31.76 -3.71 -5.12
C LEU A 28 31.16 -2.41 -5.69
N GLY A 29 31.33 -1.27 -5.00
CA GLY A 29 30.82 0.03 -5.44
C GLY A 29 31.51 0.57 -6.71
N SER A 30 32.81 0.30 -6.89
CA SER A 30 33.54 0.80 -8.06
C SER A 30 33.15 0.06 -9.36
N ARG A 31 33.00 -1.27 -9.29
CA ARG A 31 32.60 -2.10 -10.44
C ARG A 31 31.17 -1.81 -10.91
N ARG A 32 30.28 -1.38 -10.01
CA ARG A 32 28.90 -0.99 -10.37
C ARG A 32 28.86 0.28 -11.21
N ARG A 33 29.77 1.23 -10.98
CA ARG A 33 29.83 2.47 -11.77
C ARG A 33 30.30 2.20 -13.20
N GLU A 34 31.29 1.34 -13.37
CA GLU A 34 31.76 0.92 -14.71
C GLU A 34 30.65 0.19 -15.49
N LEU A 35 29.91 -0.71 -14.83
CA LEU A 35 28.82 -1.44 -15.46
C LEU A 35 27.68 -0.51 -15.96
N ILE A 36 27.34 0.53 -15.19
CA ILE A 36 26.30 1.49 -15.57
C ILE A 36 26.73 2.29 -16.81
N VAL A 37 28.00 2.67 -16.92
CA VAL A 37 28.54 3.37 -18.08
C VAL A 37 28.48 2.48 -19.33
N VAL A 38 28.90 1.21 -19.22
CA VAL A 38 28.87 0.25 -20.34
C VAL A 38 27.43 0.01 -20.82
N ILE A 39 26.47 -0.19 -19.91
CA ILE A 39 25.05 -0.37 -20.26
C ILE A 39 24.49 0.87 -20.95
N SER A 40 24.84 2.06 -20.47
CA SER A 40 24.39 3.33 -21.06
C SER A 40 24.93 3.52 -22.48
N MET A 41 26.20 3.16 -22.73
CA MET A 41 26.80 3.22 -24.06
C MET A 41 26.19 2.22 -25.05
N LEU A 42 25.92 0.98 -24.62
CA LEU A 42 25.23 -0.01 -25.46
C LEU A 42 23.83 0.46 -25.86
N TRP A 43 23.11 1.13 -24.97
CA TRP A 43 21.79 1.67 -25.26
C TRP A 43 21.84 2.81 -26.28
N LEU A 44 22.83 3.71 -26.18
CA LEU A 44 23.06 4.76 -27.18
C LEU A 44 23.41 4.18 -28.55
N PHE A 45 24.23 3.12 -28.61
CA PHE A 45 24.60 2.46 -29.86
C PHE A 45 23.40 1.76 -30.54
N ALA A 46 22.53 1.12 -29.74
CA ALA A 46 21.27 0.55 -30.22
C ALA A 46 20.30 1.64 -30.74
N CYS A 47 20.24 2.80 -30.08
CA CYS A 47 19.44 3.93 -30.54
C CYS A 47 19.95 4.52 -31.87
N LEU A 48 21.27 4.69 -32.04
CA LEU A 48 21.84 5.21 -33.29
C LEU A 48 21.61 4.26 -34.46
N SER A 49 21.85 2.96 -34.27
CA SER A 49 21.64 1.95 -35.31
C SER A 49 20.16 1.83 -35.72
N TYR A 50 19.23 1.96 -34.77
CA TYR A 50 17.79 1.99 -35.08
C TYR A 50 17.39 3.21 -35.93
N GLN A 51 17.98 4.39 -35.67
CA GLN A 51 17.71 5.57 -36.50
C GLN A 51 18.29 5.44 -37.92
N ALA A 52 19.48 4.86 -38.08
CA ALA A 52 20.09 4.63 -39.40
C ALA A 52 19.24 3.71 -40.29
N THR A 53 18.59 2.69 -39.72
CA THR A 53 17.68 1.81 -40.50
C THR A 53 16.36 2.47 -40.90
N ARG A 54 16.02 3.64 -40.35
CA ARG A 54 14.75 4.33 -40.62
C ARG A 54 14.81 5.23 -41.85
N GLU A 55 16.00 5.63 -42.30
CA GLU A 55 16.17 6.55 -43.44
C GLU A 55 16.53 5.82 -44.75
N GLY A 56 16.91 4.54 -44.71
CA GLY A 56 17.25 3.73 -45.90
C GLY A 56 16.08 3.00 -46.56
N GLY A 57 14.87 3.58 -46.53
CA GLY A 57 13.66 2.97 -47.11
C GLY A 57 13.65 2.95 -48.63
N LEU A 58 14.32 1.95 -49.21
CA LEU A 58 14.25 1.54 -50.61
C LEU A 58 12.81 1.53 -51.14
N GLU A 59 12.67 2.14 -52.31
CA GLU A 59 11.47 2.26 -53.14
C GLU A 59 10.97 0.87 -53.59
N GLY A 60 10.25 0.18 -52.71
CA GLY A 60 9.55 -1.07 -53.02
C GLY A 60 8.12 -0.82 -53.49
N HIS A 61 7.93 -0.75 -54.81
CA HIS A 61 6.61 -0.82 -55.45
C HIS A 61 5.93 -2.20 -55.18
N GLY A 62 4.81 -2.21 -54.44
CA GLY A 62 3.81 -3.28 -54.49
C GLY A 62 3.01 -3.52 -53.19
N PRO A 63 1.87 -4.22 -53.21
CA PRO A 63 0.80 -4.28 -54.20
C PRO A 63 -0.44 -3.49 -53.74
N TYR A 64 -1.22 -2.96 -54.69
CA TYR A 64 -2.61 -2.50 -54.56
C TYR A 64 -3.09 -2.06 -53.16
N LYS A 65 -3.05 -0.74 -52.92
CA LYS A 65 -3.87 -0.09 -51.89
C LYS A 65 -5.34 -0.37 -52.18
N ARG A 66 -5.89 -1.50 -51.70
CA ARG A 66 -7.35 -1.68 -51.62
C ARG A 66 -7.86 -0.48 -50.86
N LYS A 67 -8.58 0.42 -51.54
CA LYS A 67 -9.37 1.46 -50.91
C LYS A 67 -10.15 0.75 -49.81
N ARG A 68 -9.76 0.95 -48.54
CA ARG A 68 -10.58 0.59 -47.39
C ARG A 68 -11.81 1.47 -47.52
N HIS A 69 -12.77 1.03 -48.34
CA HIS A 69 -14.08 1.61 -48.42
C HIS A 69 -14.54 1.78 -46.99
N ALA A 70 -14.95 3.00 -46.68
CA ALA A 70 -15.39 3.44 -45.37
C ALA A 70 -16.60 2.61 -44.89
N ARG A 71 -16.38 1.36 -44.47
CA ARG A 71 -17.28 0.59 -43.63
C ARG A 71 -17.13 1.08 -42.20
N VAL A 72 -17.42 2.35 -41.99
CA VAL A 72 -17.95 2.75 -40.69
C VAL A 72 -19.13 3.69 -40.88
N LYS A 73 -20.22 3.14 -41.42
CA LYS A 73 -21.52 3.74 -41.16
C LYS A 73 -21.78 3.57 -39.66
N ASN A 74 -21.62 4.67 -38.92
CA ASN A 74 -21.88 4.89 -37.50
C ASN A 74 -20.89 4.30 -36.46
N LYS A 75 -19.68 4.89 -36.37
CA LYS A 75 -18.75 4.71 -35.24
C LYS A 75 -19.44 4.90 -33.87
N SER A 76 -20.38 5.84 -33.79
CA SER A 76 -21.15 6.15 -32.59
C SER A 76 -22.06 4.99 -32.15
N LYS A 77 -22.83 4.41 -33.07
CA LYS A 77 -23.70 3.25 -32.80
C LYS A 77 -22.89 2.02 -32.39
N HIS A 78 -21.76 1.77 -33.06
CA HIS A 78 -20.86 0.67 -32.68
C HIS A 78 -20.25 0.86 -31.29
N LYS A 79 -19.79 2.06 -30.95
CA LYS A 79 -19.32 2.38 -29.58
C LYS A 79 -20.42 2.21 -28.54
N LYS A 80 -21.65 2.63 -28.82
CA LYS A 80 -22.81 2.47 -27.91
C LYS A 80 -23.14 0.98 -27.71
N TYR A 81 -23.15 0.19 -28.78
CA TYR A 81 -23.35 -1.25 -28.72
C TYR A 81 -22.27 -1.95 -27.88
N ILE A 82 -20.98 -1.64 -28.09
CA ILE A 82 -19.89 -2.23 -27.29
C ILE A 82 -20.04 -1.83 -25.81
N LYS A 83 -20.36 -0.56 -25.53
CA LYS A 83 -20.59 -0.11 -24.15
C LYS A 83 -21.76 -0.84 -23.50
N GLN A 84 -22.89 -0.97 -24.19
CA GLN A 84 -24.06 -1.70 -23.70
C GLN A 84 -23.72 -3.17 -23.47
N ARG A 85 -23.13 -3.85 -24.45
CA ARG A 85 -22.71 -5.25 -24.33
C ARG A 85 -21.78 -5.47 -23.14
N ASN A 86 -20.77 -4.61 -22.97
CA ASN A 86 -19.84 -4.72 -21.84
C ASN A 86 -20.49 -4.34 -20.50
N HIS A 87 -21.46 -3.42 -20.49
CA HIS A 87 -22.18 -3.02 -19.28
C HIS A 87 -23.15 -4.10 -18.79
N TYR A 88 -23.78 -4.84 -19.70
CA TYR A 88 -24.75 -5.88 -19.36
C TYR A 88 -24.12 -7.26 -19.11
N MET A 89 -23.01 -7.58 -19.79
CA MET A 89 -22.42 -8.93 -19.72
C MET A 89 -21.30 -9.07 -18.67
N ILE A 90 -20.83 -7.95 -18.09
CA ILE A 90 -19.78 -7.98 -17.08
C ILE A 90 -20.39 -7.44 -15.78
N LYS A 91 -20.47 -8.31 -14.76
CA LYS A 91 -20.90 -7.89 -13.41
C LYS A 91 -20.14 -6.64 -12.99
N LYS A 92 -20.81 -5.69 -12.33
CA LYS A 92 -20.15 -4.48 -11.82
C LYS A 92 -19.22 -4.84 -10.67
N ILE A 93 -18.27 -3.96 -10.37
CA ILE A 93 -17.31 -4.18 -9.26
C ILE A 93 -18.06 -4.27 -7.92
N ASP A 94 -19.05 -3.40 -7.72
CA ASP A 94 -19.88 -3.38 -6.52
C ASP A 94 -20.65 -4.68 -6.33
N GLN A 95 -21.29 -5.19 -7.39
CA GLN A 95 -21.96 -6.50 -7.36
C GLN A 95 -21.01 -7.65 -7.02
N ILE A 96 -19.79 -7.63 -7.55
CA ILE A 96 -18.78 -8.65 -7.23
C ILE A 96 -18.41 -8.57 -5.75
N ARG A 97 -18.35 -7.37 -5.17
CA ARG A 97 -18.06 -7.20 -3.75
C ARG A 97 -19.20 -7.65 -2.88
N ASP A 98 -20.43 -7.34 -3.25
CA ASP A 98 -21.62 -7.81 -2.54
C ASP A 98 -21.65 -9.35 -2.53
N GLU A 99 -21.30 -10.00 -3.65
CA GLU A 99 -21.17 -11.47 -3.75
C GLU A 99 -20.02 -12.03 -2.90
N ILE A 100 -18.92 -11.28 -2.75
CA ILE A 100 -17.80 -11.66 -1.88
C ILE A 100 -18.18 -11.48 -0.40
N ALA A 101 -18.84 -10.37 -0.06
CA ALA A 101 -19.21 -9.99 1.29
C ALA A 101 -20.39 -10.80 1.83
N SER A 102 -21.32 -11.20 0.97
CA SER A 102 -22.48 -12.00 1.34
C SER A 102 -22.11 -13.42 1.76
N GLY A 103 -20.87 -13.85 1.51
CA GLY A 103 -20.44 -15.21 1.83
C GLY A 103 -21.19 -16.29 1.04
N GLN A 104 -22.08 -15.95 0.10
CA GLN A 104 -22.79 -16.93 -0.75
C GLN A 104 -21.83 -17.85 -1.50
N VAL A 105 -20.58 -17.41 -1.62
CA VAL A 105 -19.49 -18.21 -2.10
C VAL A 105 -18.76 -18.85 -0.92
N GLU A 106 -19.50 -19.60 -0.11
CA GLU A 106 -19.05 -20.08 1.20
C GLU A 106 -18.13 -21.31 1.12
N THR A 107 -17.99 -21.90 -0.06
CA THR A 107 -17.18 -23.11 -0.24
C THR A 107 -15.89 -22.79 -0.99
N ARG A 108 -14.80 -22.71 -0.22
CA ARG A 108 -13.39 -22.85 -0.69
C ARG A 108 -12.77 -21.62 -1.36
N TRP A 109 -12.87 -20.46 -0.72
CA TRP A 109 -11.97 -19.34 -1.00
C TRP A 109 -10.59 -19.59 -0.41
N ASP A 110 -9.78 -20.39 -1.11
CA ASP A 110 -8.35 -20.14 -1.01
C ASP A 110 -8.10 -18.81 -1.74
N ILE A 111 -7.89 -17.74 -0.97
CA ILE A 111 -7.52 -16.41 -1.48
C ILE A 111 -6.29 -16.49 -2.42
N LYS A 112 -5.50 -17.57 -2.30
CA LYS A 112 -4.36 -17.89 -3.15
C LYS A 112 -4.77 -18.42 -4.54
N ASP A 113 -5.93 -19.06 -4.68
CA ASP A 113 -6.34 -19.76 -5.90
C ASP A 113 -7.60 -19.24 -6.59
N HIS A 114 -8.39 -18.34 -6.01
CA HIS A 114 -9.53 -17.67 -6.69
C HIS A 114 -10.51 -18.63 -7.40
N GLN A 115 -10.54 -19.91 -7.03
CA GLN A 115 -11.28 -20.93 -7.74
C GLN A 115 -12.56 -21.22 -6.98
N VAL A 116 -13.67 -20.98 -7.65
CA VAL A 116 -14.99 -21.27 -7.10
C VAL A 116 -15.68 -22.26 -8.03
N LEU A 117 -16.24 -23.30 -7.45
CA LEU A 117 -17.11 -24.24 -8.16
C LEU A 117 -18.38 -23.46 -8.50
N ASN A 118 -18.74 -23.40 -9.78
CA ASN A 118 -19.93 -22.65 -10.17
C ASN A 118 -21.16 -23.31 -9.52
N PRO A 119 -22.07 -22.55 -8.89
CA PRO A 119 -23.30 -23.11 -8.33
C PRO A 119 -24.12 -23.90 -9.35
N ASN A 120 -24.07 -23.50 -10.62
CA ASN A 120 -24.82 -24.15 -11.70
C ASN A 120 -24.08 -25.31 -12.33
N ASP A 121 -22.74 -25.31 -12.29
CA ASP A 121 -21.87 -26.28 -12.98
C ASP A 121 -20.62 -26.54 -12.13
N PRO A 122 -20.66 -27.49 -11.17
CA PRO A 122 -19.53 -27.73 -10.26
C PRO A 122 -18.28 -28.22 -11.00
N GLU A 123 -18.41 -28.82 -12.18
CA GLU A 123 -17.27 -29.33 -12.95
C GLU A 123 -16.44 -28.22 -13.61
N ARG A 124 -17.02 -27.03 -13.83
CA ARG A 124 -16.41 -25.96 -14.60
C ARG A 124 -15.79 -24.89 -13.69
N PRO A 125 -14.49 -24.60 -13.81
CA PRO A 125 -13.87 -23.56 -13.00
C PRO A 125 -14.46 -22.17 -13.32
N TYR A 126 -14.82 -21.43 -12.27
CA TYR A 126 -15.37 -20.07 -12.37
C TYR A 126 -14.42 -19.02 -11.78
N CYS A 127 -14.27 -17.90 -12.50
CA CYS A 127 -13.56 -16.72 -12.03
C CYS A 127 -14.57 -15.63 -11.63
N ILE A 128 -14.76 -15.42 -10.33
CA ILE A 128 -15.69 -14.43 -9.78
C ILE A 128 -15.31 -13.00 -10.16
N THR A 129 -14.03 -12.66 -10.05
CA THR A 129 -13.56 -11.27 -10.26
C THR A 129 -13.81 -10.78 -11.68
N CYS A 130 -13.82 -11.72 -12.64
CA CYS A 130 -14.10 -11.46 -14.03
C CYS A 130 -15.50 -11.91 -14.46
N ALA A 131 -16.25 -12.57 -13.57
CA ALA A 131 -17.51 -13.25 -13.82
C ALA A 131 -17.48 -14.16 -15.07
N ARG A 132 -16.46 -15.02 -15.19
CA ARG A 132 -16.27 -15.91 -16.37
C ARG A 132 -16.18 -17.37 -16.00
N ASN A 133 -16.93 -18.20 -16.73
CA ASN A 133 -16.84 -19.66 -16.70
C ASN A 133 -15.74 -20.13 -17.67
N PHE A 134 -14.98 -21.14 -17.26
CA PHE A 134 -13.96 -21.77 -18.09
C PHE A 134 -14.33 -23.23 -18.33
N ILE A 135 -13.94 -23.76 -19.50
CA ILE A 135 -14.15 -25.17 -19.83
C ILE A 135 -13.12 -26.03 -19.10
N ASN A 136 -11.84 -25.63 -19.13
CA ASN A 136 -10.73 -26.38 -18.55
C ASN A 136 -10.04 -25.63 -17.41
N LYS A 137 -9.44 -26.38 -16.47
CA LYS A 137 -8.58 -25.81 -15.42
C LYS A 137 -7.35 -25.10 -15.99
N LYS A 138 -6.74 -25.61 -17.07
CA LYS A 138 -5.60 -24.98 -17.76
C LYS A 138 -5.93 -23.58 -18.29
N ASP A 139 -7.13 -23.39 -18.83
CA ASP A 139 -7.59 -22.09 -19.35
C ASP A 139 -7.86 -21.10 -18.21
N PHE A 140 -8.35 -21.60 -17.08
CA PHE A 140 -8.52 -20.81 -15.88
C PHE A 140 -7.16 -20.35 -15.28
N GLU A 141 -6.17 -21.23 -15.23
CA GLU A 141 -4.82 -20.87 -14.77
C GLU A 141 -4.13 -19.86 -15.70
N SER A 142 -4.26 -20.02 -17.02
CA SER A 142 -3.74 -19.04 -17.97
C SER A 142 -4.46 -17.69 -17.85
N HIS A 143 -5.77 -17.70 -17.59
CA HIS A 143 -6.55 -16.50 -17.32
C HIS A 143 -6.06 -15.72 -16.09
N LYS A 144 -5.74 -16.40 -14.98
CA LYS A 144 -5.17 -15.75 -13.79
C LYS A 144 -3.89 -14.96 -14.09
N ARG A 145 -3.06 -15.49 -14.99
CA ARG A 145 -1.79 -14.86 -15.39
C ARG A 145 -1.99 -13.65 -16.30
N HIS A 146 -3.15 -13.54 -16.95
CA HIS A 146 -3.46 -12.50 -17.92
C HIS A 146 -3.50 -11.10 -17.31
N LYS A 147 -3.07 -10.09 -18.09
CA LYS A 147 -2.98 -8.70 -17.64
C LYS A 147 -4.34 -8.11 -17.25
N ASP A 148 -5.40 -8.49 -17.96
CA ASP A 148 -6.74 -7.96 -17.71
C ASP A 148 -7.33 -8.44 -16.38
N HIS A 149 -7.09 -9.71 -16.02
CA HIS A 149 -7.47 -10.27 -14.72
C HIS A 149 -6.76 -9.52 -13.60
N LYS A 150 -5.43 -9.34 -13.71
CA LYS A 150 -4.64 -8.56 -12.74
C LYS A 150 -5.10 -7.10 -12.62
N LYS A 151 -5.46 -6.44 -13.73
CA LYS A 151 -6.03 -5.07 -13.72
C LYS A 151 -7.38 -5.02 -13.02
N ARG A 152 -8.22 -6.05 -13.19
CA ARG A 152 -9.53 -6.16 -12.54
C ARG A 152 -9.36 -6.33 -11.03
N LEU A 153 -8.48 -7.25 -10.61
CA LEU A 153 -8.11 -7.43 -9.20
C LEU A 153 -7.59 -6.15 -8.55
N LYS A 154 -6.70 -5.42 -9.24
CA LYS A 154 -6.18 -4.14 -8.72
C LYS A 154 -7.28 -3.10 -8.52
N ARG A 155 -8.28 -3.05 -9.40
CA ARG A 155 -9.42 -2.12 -9.25
C ARG A 155 -10.28 -2.48 -8.04
N ILE A 156 -10.63 -3.76 -7.88
CA ILE A 156 -11.40 -4.23 -6.72
C ILE A 156 -10.69 -3.84 -5.41
N LYS A 157 -9.37 -4.06 -5.31
CA LYS A 157 -8.56 -3.67 -4.14
C LYS A 157 -8.49 -2.15 -3.93
N TYR A 158 -8.25 -1.40 -5.00
CA TYR A 158 -8.13 0.06 -4.89
C TYR A 158 -9.43 0.70 -4.43
N ASP A 159 -10.56 0.21 -4.94
CA ASP A 159 -11.87 0.71 -4.55
C ASP A 159 -12.15 0.38 -3.06
N GLU A 160 -11.62 -0.73 -2.50
CA GLU A 160 -11.82 -1.10 -1.08
C GLU A 160 -11.07 -0.14 -0.16
N ASP A 161 -9.83 0.20 -0.52
CA ASP A 161 -9.04 1.21 0.18
C ASP A 161 -9.69 2.60 0.05
N PHE A 162 -10.34 2.88 -1.07
CA PHE A 162 -11.05 4.13 -1.30
C PHE A 162 -12.31 4.24 -0.44
N GLU A 163 -13.14 3.21 -0.38
CA GLU A 163 -14.33 3.15 0.48
C GLU A 163 -13.96 3.27 1.96
N ARG A 164 -12.89 2.58 2.40
CA ARG A 164 -12.37 2.69 3.77
C ARG A 164 -11.94 4.12 4.10
N LYS A 165 -11.35 4.85 3.14
CA LYS A 165 -10.99 6.26 3.33
C LYS A 165 -12.23 7.15 3.45
N ILE A 166 -13.25 6.94 2.63
CA ILE A 166 -14.52 7.67 2.73
C ILE A 166 -15.17 7.43 4.10
N GLN A 167 -15.24 6.16 4.52
CA GLN A 167 -15.83 5.80 5.81
C GLN A 167 -15.06 6.45 6.97
N LYS A 168 -13.73 6.44 6.93
CA LYS A 168 -12.89 7.12 7.92
C LYS A 168 -13.13 8.64 7.94
N GLN A 169 -13.23 9.28 6.78
CA GLN A 169 -13.54 10.72 6.69
C GLN A 169 -14.92 11.04 7.24
N GLN A 170 -15.92 10.20 6.97
CA GLN A 170 -17.26 10.36 7.56
C GLN A 170 -17.20 10.22 9.08
N GLU A 171 -16.55 9.19 9.61
CA GLU A 171 -16.37 9.00 11.05
C GLU A 171 -15.64 10.17 11.73
N GLU A 172 -14.60 10.72 11.09
CA GLU A 172 -13.89 11.91 11.56
C GLU A 172 -14.81 13.14 11.57
N SER A 173 -15.64 13.31 10.53
CA SER A 173 -16.67 14.36 10.47
C SER A 173 -17.67 14.23 11.63
N TRP A 174 -18.20 13.02 11.87
CA TRP A 174 -19.11 12.75 13.00
C TRP A 174 -18.45 13.02 14.36
N ARG A 175 -17.17 12.63 14.52
CA ARG A 175 -16.41 12.90 15.76
C ARG A 175 -16.21 14.39 15.99
N ASN A 176 -15.93 15.17 14.95
CA ASN A 176 -15.79 16.62 15.04
C ASN A 176 -17.10 17.31 15.42
N LEU A 177 -18.24 16.74 15.01
CA LEU A 177 -19.57 17.16 15.45
C LEU A 177 -19.93 16.68 16.86
N GLY A 178 -19.05 15.93 17.53
CA GLY A 178 -19.28 15.41 18.88
C GLY A 178 -20.21 14.19 18.91
N PHE A 179 -20.29 13.41 17.84
CA PHE A 179 -21.08 12.17 17.76
C PHE A 179 -20.18 10.95 17.52
N LYS A 180 -20.62 9.79 17.98
CA LYS A 180 -20.01 8.48 17.68
C LYS A 180 -21.10 7.49 17.30
N LEU A 181 -20.87 6.76 16.21
CA LEU A 181 -21.70 5.61 15.86
C LEU A 181 -21.48 4.49 16.88
N LYS A 182 -22.55 4.04 17.51
CA LYS A 182 -22.59 2.81 18.32
C LYS A 182 -23.69 1.92 17.80
N THR A 183 -23.41 0.63 17.72
CA THR A 183 -24.43 -0.38 17.48
C THR A 183 -25.18 -0.61 18.80
N ILE A 184 -26.47 -0.29 18.82
CA ILE A 184 -27.38 -0.51 19.96
C ILE A 184 -28.56 -1.30 19.40
N ASP A 185 -28.78 -2.50 19.94
CA ASP A 185 -29.84 -3.43 19.50
C ASP A 185 -29.75 -3.83 18.01
N GLY A 186 -28.52 -4.00 17.49
CA GLY A 186 -28.29 -4.33 16.07
C GLY A 186 -28.45 -3.14 15.11
N CYS A 187 -28.86 -1.98 15.60
CA CYS A 187 -29.00 -0.76 14.81
C CYS A 187 -27.82 0.19 15.07
N LEU A 188 -27.23 0.74 14.01
CA LEU A 188 -26.24 1.82 14.11
C LEU A 188 -26.96 3.12 14.50
N LYS A 189 -26.74 3.59 15.74
CA LYS A 189 -27.28 4.86 16.25
C LYS A 189 -26.13 5.86 16.47
N LEU A 190 -26.38 7.12 16.13
CA LEU A 190 -25.52 8.24 16.48
C LEU A 190 -25.74 8.56 17.96
N VAL A 191 -24.71 8.37 18.76
CA VAL A 191 -24.74 8.70 20.20
C VAL A 191 -23.85 9.92 20.39
N PRO A 192 -24.32 10.97 21.08
CA PRO A 192 -23.47 12.08 21.49
C PRO A 192 -22.25 11.53 22.23
N LEU A 193 -21.06 11.97 21.84
CA LEU A 193 -19.87 11.72 22.62
C LEU A 193 -20.07 12.39 23.98
N PRO A 194 -19.79 11.68 25.10
CA PRO A 194 -19.77 12.34 26.39
C PRO A 194 -18.82 13.53 26.26
N LYS A 195 -19.30 14.73 26.58
CA LYS A 195 -18.44 15.89 26.69
C LYS A 195 -17.48 15.54 27.80
N ASN A 196 -16.26 15.12 27.46
CA ASN A 196 -15.21 14.83 28.42
C ASN A 196 -14.88 16.15 29.12
N ASN A 197 -15.68 16.49 30.14
CA ASN A 197 -15.44 17.60 31.05
C ASN A 197 -14.21 17.29 31.93
N ASP A 198 -13.62 16.10 31.80
CA ASP A 198 -12.41 15.67 32.46
C ASP A 198 -11.19 16.48 32.04
N ASN A 199 -11.16 17.06 30.82
CA ASN A 199 -10.13 18.03 30.46
C ASN A 199 -10.29 19.38 31.18
N ALA A 200 -11.50 19.75 31.60
CA ALA A 200 -11.73 20.92 32.44
C ALA A 200 -11.33 20.62 33.90
N LYS A 201 -11.62 19.41 34.41
CA LYS A 201 -11.15 18.96 35.73
C LYS A 201 -9.61 18.82 35.80
N LEU A 202 -8.96 18.28 34.78
CA LEU A 202 -7.48 18.19 34.73
C LEU A 202 -6.80 19.57 34.61
N LYS A 203 -7.42 20.54 33.93
CA LYS A 203 -6.92 21.93 33.91
C LYS A 203 -7.17 22.67 35.24
N ALA A 204 -8.24 22.33 35.97
CA ALA A 204 -8.49 22.88 37.30
C ALA A 204 -7.51 22.33 38.34
N VAL A 205 -7.29 21.01 38.38
CA VAL A 205 -6.33 20.36 39.30
C VAL A 205 -4.89 20.84 39.05
N LYS A 206 -4.52 21.11 37.78
CA LYS A 206 -3.19 21.63 37.45
C LYS A 206 -3.01 23.13 37.77
N ARG A 207 -4.08 23.89 37.95
CA ARG A 207 -4.02 25.28 38.46
C ARG A 207 -3.88 25.33 39.97
N GLU A 208 -4.57 24.44 40.69
CA GLU A 208 -4.45 24.32 42.15
C GLU A 208 -3.04 23.86 42.57
N SER A 209 -2.42 22.95 41.82
CA SER A 209 -1.05 22.49 42.12
C SER A 209 0.04 23.54 41.88
N MET A 210 -0.23 24.62 41.13
CA MET A 210 0.74 25.71 40.92
C MET A 210 0.55 26.87 41.91
N GLN A 211 -0.64 27.06 42.46
CA GLN A 211 -0.88 28.10 43.47
C GLN A 211 -0.39 27.68 44.87
N GLY A 212 -0.31 26.37 45.17
CA GLY A 212 0.20 25.87 46.45
C GLY A 212 1.71 25.91 46.64
N ASN A 213 2.50 26.36 45.64
CA ASN A 213 3.97 26.32 45.71
C ASN A 213 4.63 27.71 45.77
N LEU A 214 3.85 28.77 46.03
CA LEU A 214 4.37 30.15 46.11
C LEU A 214 4.44 30.72 47.54
N GLN A 215 4.21 29.91 48.58
CA GLN A 215 3.96 30.41 49.93
C GLN A 215 4.96 29.92 51.00
N MET A 216 6.18 29.51 50.61
CA MET A 216 7.21 29.01 51.55
C MET A 216 8.60 29.57 51.24
N LYS A 217 8.74 30.91 51.16
CA LYS A 217 10.05 31.59 51.10
C LYS A 217 9.99 32.97 51.74
N GLU A 218 9.38 33.06 52.91
CA GLU A 218 9.67 34.11 53.88
C GLU A 218 10.13 33.38 55.14
N ASP A 219 11.08 34.00 55.84
CA ASP A 219 11.60 33.62 57.16
C ASP A 219 12.71 32.56 57.16
N THR A 220 13.93 33.02 56.89
CA THR A 220 15.07 32.71 57.77
C THR A 220 15.89 33.97 57.97
N ASP A 221 15.45 34.70 58.98
CA ASP A 221 16.17 35.55 59.93
C ASP A 221 17.70 35.59 59.81
N ASP A 222 18.17 36.83 59.76
CA ASP A 222 19.19 37.41 60.64
C ASP A 222 19.78 36.46 61.70
N ASP A 223 21.10 36.28 61.70
CA ASP A 223 21.97 36.64 62.84
C ASP A 223 23.36 36.00 62.76
N GLU A 224 24.31 36.71 63.36
CA GLU A 224 25.68 36.31 63.73
C GLU A 224 26.72 36.25 62.59
N GLY A 225 27.83 37.00 62.63
CA GLY A 225 28.40 37.78 63.70
C GLY A 225 29.78 38.30 63.29
N MET A 226 30.13 39.43 63.93
CA MET A 226 31.48 39.94 64.20
C MET A 226 32.61 38.90 64.15
N PHE A 227 33.75 39.25 63.54
CA PHE A 227 35.13 39.16 64.05
C PHE A 227 36.04 39.89 63.01
N ALA A 228 36.61 41.08 63.28
CA ALA A 228 37.93 41.34 63.89
C ALA A 228 39.02 40.39 63.32
N VAL A 229 40.13 40.83 62.70
CA VAL A 229 41.13 41.88 63.00
C VAL A 229 41.85 42.27 61.70
#